data_AF-A0A2R6HPQ0-F1
#
_entry.id   AF-A0A2R6HPQ0-F1
#
_cell.length_a   1.000
_cell.length_b   1.000
_cell.length_c   1.000
_cell.angle_alpha   90.00
_cell.angle_beta   90.00
_cell.angle_gamma   90.00
#
_symmetry.space_group_name_H-M   'P 1'
#
loop_
_entity.id
_entity.type
_entity.pdbx_description
1 polymer ?
#
loop_
_entity_poly.entity_id
_entity_poly.type
_entity_poly.pdbx_seq_one_letter_code
_entity_poly.pdbx_strand_id
1 'polypeptide(L)'
;MDVRRTAVVKLDVSDEQRDALRRTAKQYLYCANRTADYCWSDTSFTKCKTNKRQVRDALYDGLRDETELHSQLVQAAIRRGVEAVKGVVERWKKGQRVSRPTFTAETIDYDS
;
A
#
# COMPACT_ATOMS: atom_id res chain seq x y z
N MET A 1 -16.59 -26.30 15.65
CA MET A 1 -16.21 -26.63 14.26
C MET A 1 -15.54 -25.40 13.69
N ASP A 2 -14.21 -25.38 13.56
CA ASP A 2 -13.50 -24.20 13.07
C ASP A 2 -13.60 -24.13 11.54
N VAL A 3 -14.23 -23.06 11.05
CA VAL A 3 -14.38 -22.82 9.61
C VAL A 3 -13.12 -22.12 9.11
N ARG A 4 -12.39 -22.77 8.19
CA ARG A 4 -11.35 -22.09 7.41
C ARG A 4 -12.01 -21.11 6.44
N ARG A 5 -11.76 -19.81 6.64
CA ARG A 5 -12.30 -18.70 5.80
C ARG A 5 -11.38 -18.29 4.65
N THR A 6 -10.39 -19.11 4.32
CA THR A 6 -9.41 -18.84 3.26
C THR A 6 -9.49 -19.92 2.21
N ALA A 7 -9.75 -19.53 0.97
CA ALA A 7 -9.73 -20.41 -0.19
C ALA A 7 -8.64 -19.94 -1.16
N VAL A 8 -7.94 -20.90 -1.77
CA VAL A 8 -6.96 -20.64 -2.83
C VAL A 8 -7.62 -21.00 -4.15
N VAL A 9 -7.73 -20.03 -5.06
CA VAL A 9 -8.34 -20.22 -6.37
C VAL A 9 -7.28 -19.96 -7.44
N LYS A 10 -7.05 -20.94 -8.31
CA LYS A 10 -6.24 -20.72 -9.51
C LYS A 10 -7.08 -19.98 -10.52
N LEU A 11 -6.56 -18.85 -10.99
CA LEU A 11 -7.19 -18.08 -12.06
C LEU A 11 -6.87 -18.72 -13.40
N ASP A 12 -7.90 -19.07 -14.16
CA ASP A 12 -7.79 -19.44 -15.57
C ASP A 12 -8.08 -18.18 -16.40
N VAL A 13 -7.02 -17.54 -16.87
CA VAL A 13 -7.08 -16.22 -17.52
C VAL A 13 -6.22 -16.23 -18.77
N SER A 14 -6.63 -15.47 -19.79
CA SER A 14 -5.80 -15.24 -20.98
C SER A 14 -4.53 -14.47 -20.62
N ASP A 15 -3.53 -14.48 -21.51
CA ASP A 15 -2.30 -13.73 -21.29
C ASP A 15 -2.55 -12.22 -21.22
N GLU A 16 -3.48 -11.69 -22.01
CA GLU A 16 -3.89 -10.28 -21.93
C GLU A 16 -4.48 -9.91 -20.56
N GLN A 17 -5.35 -10.77 -20.01
CA GLN A 17 -5.93 -10.59 -18.68
C GLN A 17 -4.87 -10.70 -17.58
N ARG A 18 -3.93 -11.64 -17.70
CA ARG A 18 -2.77 -11.77 -16.80
C ARG A 18 -1.93 -10.50 -16.79
N ASP A 19 -1.66 -9.92 -17.96
CA ASP A 19 -0.88 -8.70 -18.08
C ASP A 19 -1.63 -7.48 -17.53
N ALA A 20 -2.94 -7.40 -17.73
CA ALA A 20 -3.78 -6.37 -17.11
C ALA A 20 -3.75 -6.45 -15.56
N LEU A 21 -3.83 -7.66 -15.00
CA LEU A 21 -3.71 -7.89 -13.55
C LEU A 21 -2.34 -7.45 -13.03
N ARG A 22 -1.25 -7.84 -13.71
CA ARG A 22 0.11 -7.43 -13.34
C ARG A 22 0.31 -5.92 -13.44
N ARG A 23 -0.24 -5.27 -14.46
CA ARG A 23 -0.19 -3.79 -14.59
C ARG A 23 -0.88 -3.12 -13.42
N THR A 24 -2.07 -3.62 -13.05
CA THR A 24 -2.83 -3.12 -11.90
C THR A 24 -2.02 -3.30 -10.60
N ALA A 25 -1.42 -4.47 -10.39
CA ALA A 25 -0.58 -4.73 -9.22
C ALA A 25 0.64 -3.79 -9.15
N LYS A 26 1.31 -3.55 -10.28
CA LYS A 26 2.44 -2.62 -10.36
C LYS A 26 2.04 -1.19 -10.02
N GLN A 27 0.93 -0.70 -10.57
CA GLN A 27 0.42 0.64 -10.25
C GLN A 27 0.01 0.74 -8.77
N TYR A 28 -0.62 -0.30 -8.23
CA TYR A 28 -1.00 -0.35 -6.82
C TYR A 28 0.23 -0.27 -5.90
N LEU A 29 1.28 -1.05 -6.21
CA LEU A 29 2.55 -1.01 -5.48
C LEU A 29 3.25 0.34 -5.63
N TYR A 30 3.20 0.95 -6.80
CA TYR A 30 3.72 2.30 -7.02
C TYR A 30 3.06 3.31 -6.07
N CYS A 31 1.73 3.33 -6.00
CA CYS A 31 0.99 4.20 -5.07
C CYS A 31 1.33 3.93 -3.60
N ALA A 32 1.41 2.65 -3.21
CA ALA A 32 1.75 2.26 -1.84
C ALA A 32 3.18 2.67 -1.45
N ASN A 33 4.15 2.50 -2.35
CA ASN A 33 5.54 2.89 -2.15
C ASN A 33 5.73 4.42 -2.14
N ARG A 34 5.06 5.16 -3.05
CA ARG A 34 5.04 6.63 -3.02
C ARG A 34 4.43 7.17 -1.72
N THR A 35 3.39 6.51 -1.23
CA THR A 35 2.82 6.87 0.07
C THR A 35 3.79 6.59 1.22
N ALA A 36 4.45 5.43 1.22
CA ALA A 36 5.45 5.10 2.23
C ALA A 36 6.62 6.12 2.23
N ASP A 37 7.07 6.53 1.04
CA ASP A 37 8.06 7.58 0.85
C ASP A 37 7.62 8.92 1.44
N TYR A 38 6.44 9.40 1.05
CA TYR A 38 5.88 10.66 1.56
C TYR A 38 5.69 10.66 3.10
N CYS A 39 5.35 9.50 3.67
CA CYS A 39 5.11 9.36 5.09
C CYS A 39 6.38 9.21 5.93
N TRP A 40 7.50 8.80 5.33
CA TRP A 40 8.70 8.42 6.06
C TRP A 40 9.61 9.61 6.36
N SER A 41 10.32 9.55 7.49
CA SER A 41 11.43 10.46 7.81
C SER A 41 12.55 9.68 8.48
N ASP A 42 13.76 9.78 7.95
CA ASP A 42 14.96 9.13 8.55
C ASP A 42 15.45 9.85 9.81
N THR A 43 14.94 11.05 10.11
CA THR A 43 15.46 11.88 11.22
C THR A 43 14.76 11.65 12.56
N SER A 44 13.46 11.34 12.55
CA SER A 44 12.68 11.09 13.76
C SER A 44 11.34 10.43 13.45
N PHE A 45 10.93 9.50 14.31
CA PHE A 45 9.60 8.88 14.23
C PHE A 45 8.45 9.90 14.42
N THR A 46 8.69 11.03 15.09
CA THR A 46 7.69 12.10 15.27
C THR A 46 7.42 12.90 14.00
N LYS A 47 8.35 12.87 13.05
CA LYS A 47 8.21 13.54 11.74
C LYS A 47 7.57 12.64 10.69
N CYS A 48 7.39 11.35 10.98
CA CYS A 48 6.67 10.44 10.10
C CYS A 48 5.18 10.79 10.05
N LYS A 49 4.64 10.98 8.85
CA LYS A 49 3.22 11.30 8.66
C LYS A 49 2.40 10.03 8.75
N THR A 50 1.63 9.88 9.83
CA THR A 50 0.82 8.67 10.08
C THR A 50 -0.69 8.95 10.10
N ASN A 51 -1.10 10.20 9.90
CA ASN A 51 -2.51 10.57 9.80
C ASN A 51 -3.05 10.24 8.40
N LYS A 52 -3.87 9.19 8.32
CA LYS A 52 -4.45 8.67 7.08
C LYS A 52 -5.17 9.73 6.26
N ARG A 53 -5.99 10.57 6.91
CA ARG A 53 -6.80 11.57 6.21
C ARG A 53 -5.89 12.62 5.57
N GLN A 54 -4.95 13.18 6.34
CA GLN A 54 -4.00 14.17 5.84
C GLN A 54 -3.13 13.62 4.70
N VAL A 55 -2.66 12.38 4.81
CA VAL A 55 -1.83 11.77 3.76
C VAL A 55 -2.66 11.53 2.49
N ARG A 56 -3.88 11.01 2.62
CA ARG A 56 -4.77 10.79 1.48
C ARG A 56 -5.11 12.11 0.80
N ASP A 57 -5.53 13.11 1.56
CA ASP A 57 -5.91 14.42 1.02
C ASP A 57 -4.71 15.10 0.31
N ALA A 58 -3.47 14.77 0.68
CA ALA A 58 -2.26 15.28 0.03
C ALA A 58 -1.81 14.49 -1.22
N LEU A 59 -2.13 13.20 -1.32
CA LEU A 59 -1.58 12.32 -2.37
C LEU A 59 -2.63 11.82 -3.37
N TYR A 60 -3.91 11.82 -3.01
CA TYR A 60 -4.94 11.13 -3.79
C TYR A 60 -5.04 11.66 -5.22
N ASP A 61 -5.14 12.98 -5.41
CA ASP A 61 -5.32 13.56 -6.74
C ASP A 61 -4.10 13.27 -7.63
N GLY A 62 -2.88 13.50 -7.12
CA GLY A 62 -1.66 13.20 -7.88
C GLY A 62 -1.52 11.72 -8.24
N LEU A 63 -1.78 10.80 -7.31
CA LEU A 63 -1.75 9.36 -7.59
C LEU A 63 -2.87 8.91 -8.53
N ARG A 64 -4.02 9.60 -8.50
CA ARG A 64 -5.14 9.32 -9.40
C ARG A 64 -4.82 9.75 -10.83
N ASP A 65 -4.09 10.85 -11.01
CA ASP A 65 -3.66 11.37 -12.31
C ASP A 65 -2.47 10.56 -12.88
N GLU A 66 -1.58 10.08 -12.02
CA GLU A 66 -0.42 9.28 -12.40
C GLU A 66 -0.75 7.82 -12.76
N THR A 67 -1.99 7.36 -12.48
CA THR A 67 -2.36 5.93 -12.64
C THR A 67 -3.72 5.72 -13.30
N GLU A 68 -3.91 4.56 -13.92
CA GLU A 68 -5.19 4.13 -14.49
C GLU A 68 -6.09 3.44 -13.46
N LEU A 69 -5.68 3.42 -12.19
CA LEU A 69 -6.38 2.72 -11.13
C LEU A 69 -7.74 3.33 -10.82
N HIS A 70 -8.70 2.46 -10.47
CA HIS A 70 -9.95 2.91 -9.87
C HIS A 70 -9.71 3.66 -8.56
N SER A 71 -10.55 4.64 -8.25
CA SER A 71 -10.43 5.51 -7.06
C SER A 71 -10.27 4.73 -5.75
N GLN A 72 -10.99 3.62 -5.62
CA GLN A 72 -10.91 2.72 -4.45
C GLN A 72 -9.52 2.12 -4.28
N LEU A 73 -8.87 1.67 -5.36
CA LEU A 73 -7.56 1.05 -5.30
C LEU A 73 -6.46 2.05 -4.94
N VAL A 74 -6.57 3.29 -5.44
CA VAL A 74 -5.66 4.38 -5.05
C VAL A 74 -5.75 4.63 -3.54
N GLN A 75 -6.97 4.75 -3.00
CA GLN A 75 -7.17 4.94 -1.57
C GLN A 75 -6.69 3.75 -0.73
N ALA A 76 -6.91 2.52 -1.20
CA ALA A 76 -6.44 1.30 -0.54
C ALA A 76 -4.89 1.25 -0.52
N ALA A 77 -4.22 1.62 -1.61
CA ALA A 77 -2.77 1.69 -1.67
C ALA A 77 -2.21 2.75 -0.71
N ILE A 78 -2.83 3.93 -0.64
CA ILE A 78 -2.46 4.98 0.33
C ILE A 78 -2.62 4.45 1.76
N ARG A 79 -3.76 3.83 2.08
CA ARG A 79 -4.01 3.25 3.40
C ARG A 79 -2.94 2.23 3.77
N ARG A 80 -2.58 1.35 2.84
CA ARG A 80 -1.53 0.34 3.03
C ARG A 80 -0.16 0.97 3.31
N GLY A 81 0.23 2.00 2.56
CA GLY A 81 1.47 2.73 2.80
C GLY A 81 1.54 3.37 4.19
N VAL A 82 0.46 4.05 4.60
CA VAL A 82 0.37 4.70 5.92
C VAL A 82 0.44 3.68 7.05
N GLU A 83 -0.29 2.56 6.96
CA GLU A 83 -0.28 1.53 8.00
C GLU A 83 1.09 0.85 8.13
N ALA A 84 1.79 0.61 7.03
CA ALA A 84 3.15 0.08 7.08
C ALA A 84 4.11 1.04 7.80
N VAL A 85 4.07 2.33 7.46
CA VAL A 85 4.90 3.34 8.15
C VAL A 85 4.55 3.45 9.62
N LYS A 86 3.25 3.43 9.97
CA LYS A 86 2.79 3.41 11.36
C LYS A 86 3.34 2.20 12.12
N GLY A 87 3.27 1.01 11.53
CA GLY A 87 3.83 -0.22 12.12
C GLY A 87 5.35 -0.13 12.34
N VAL A 88 6.09 0.47 11.40
CA VAL A 88 7.53 0.72 11.55
C VAL A 88 7.82 1.75 12.65
N VAL A 89 7.04 2.84 12.73
CA VAL A 89 7.16 3.86 13.79
C VAL A 89 6.98 3.25 15.18
N GLU A 90 6.02 2.34 15.37
CA GLU A 90 5.81 1.66 16.64
C GLU A 90 7.00 0.74 17.03
N ARG A 91 7.69 0.15 16.05
CA ARG A 91 8.93 -0.60 16.30
C ARG A 91 10.09 0.34 16.66
N TRP A 92 10.17 1.49 15.99
CA TRP A 92 11.19 2.50 16.27
C TRP A 92 11.08 3.04 17.70
N LYS A 93 9.86 3.33 18.17
CA LYS A 93 9.60 3.73 19.57
C LYS A 93 10.10 2.71 20.60
N LYS A 94 10.16 1.42 20.22
CA LYS A 94 10.68 0.33 21.05
C LYS A 94 12.20 0.16 20.94
N GLY A 95 12.91 1.08 20.28
CA GLY A 95 14.35 1.03 20.09
C GLY A 95 14.82 -0.01 19.04
N GLN A 96 13.91 -0.56 18.24
CA GLN A 96 14.28 -1.53 17.20
C GLN A 96 14.88 -0.83 15.99
N ARG A 97 15.78 -1.54 15.30
CA ARG A 97 16.31 -1.08 14.01
C ARG A 97 15.18 -1.08 12.97
N VAL A 98 15.01 0.07 12.32
CA VAL A 98 13.93 0.30 11.35
C VAL A 98 14.48 0.87 10.04
N SER A 99 13.67 0.78 9.00
CA SER A 99 13.92 1.40 7.69
C SER A 99 12.58 1.68 7.01
N ARG A 100 12.59 2.54 5.98
CA ARG A 100 11.41 2.84 5.18
C ARG A 100 10.82 1.54 4.59
N PRO A 101 9.53 1.26 4.79
CA PRO A 101 8.91 0.08 4.19
C PRO A 101 8.90 0.19 2.66
N THR A 102 9.17 -0.93 1.99
CA THR A 102 9.11 -1.06 0.53
C THR A 102 8.33 -2.32 0.18
N PHE A 103 7.33 -2.19 -0.69
CA PHE A 103 6.50 -3.29 -1.15
C PHE A 103 6.98 -3.80 -2.51
N THR A 104 7.27 -5.10 -2.59
CA THR A 104 7.77 -5.77 -3.80
C THR A 104 6.88 -6.92 -4.26
N ALA A 105 6.10 -7.52 -3.35
CA ALA A 105 5.16 -8.58 -3.68
C ALA A 105 3.91 -7.99 -4.33
N GLU A 106 3.49 -8.54 -5.48
CA GLU A 106 2.28 -8.16 -6.25
C GLU A 106 0.98 -8.57 -5.53
N THR A 107 0.79 -8.12 -4.29
CA THR A 107 -0.42 -8.34 -3.51
C THR A 107 -1.27 -7.07 -3.50
N ILE A 108 -2.54 -7.21 -3.83
CA ILE A 108 -3.51 -6.11 -3.84
C ILE A 108 -4.57 -6.40 -2.78
N ASP A 109 -4.84 -5.39 -1.95
CA ASP A 109 -5.91 -5.47 -0.96
C ASP A 109 -7.18 -4.88 -1.58
N TYR A 110 -8.22 -5.71 -1.68
CA TYR A 110 -9.57 -5.28 -2.04
C TYR A 110 -10.37 -5.09 -0.77
N ASP A 111 -10.91 -3.89 -0.57
CA ASP A 111 -11.86 -3.64 0.51
C ASP A 111 -13.20 -4.27 0.14
N SER A 112 -13.84 -4.90 1.12
CA SER A 112 -15.17 -5.53 1.02
C SER A 112 -16.28 -4.54 1.34
#